data_AF-A0A7G2EVY8-F1
#
_entry.id   AF-A0A7G2EVY8-F1
#
_cell.length_a   1.000
_cell.length_b   1.000
_cell.length_c   1.000
_cell.angle_alpha   90.00
_cell.angle_beta   90.00
_cell.angle_gamma   90.00
#
_symmetry.space_group_name_H-M   'P 1'
#
loop_
_entity.id
_entity.type
_entity.pdbx_description
1 polymer ?
#
loop_
_entity_poly.entity_id
_entity_poly.type
_entity_poly.pdbx_seq_one_letter_code
_entity_poly.pdbx_strand_id
1 'polypeptide(L)'
;MYSSCGDLRSAQRVFDDSGSKDLPAWNSVVNAYAKAGLIDDARKLFDEMPERNVISWSCLINGYVMCGKYKEALDLFREMQLPKPNEAFVRPNEFTMSTVLSACGRLGALEQGKWVHAYIDKYHVEIDIVLGTALIDMYAKCGSLERAKRVFNALGSKKDVKAYSAMICCLAMYGLTDECFQLFSEMTTSDNINPNSVTFVGILGACVHRGLINEGKSYFKMMIEEFGITPSIQHYGCMVDLYGRSGLIKEAESFIASMPMEPDVLIWGSLLSGSRMLGDIKTCEGALKRLIELDPMNSGAYVLLSNVYAKTGRWMEVKCIRHEMEVKGINKVPGCSYVEVEGVVHEFVVGDESQQESERIYAMLDEIMQRLREAGYVTDTKEVLLDLNEKDKEIALSYHSEKLAIAFCLMKTRPGTPVRIIKNLRICGDCHLVMKMISKLFSREIVVRDCNRFHHFRDGSCSCRDFW
;
A
#
# COMPACT_ATOMS: atom_id res chain seq x y z
N MET A 1 6.29 33.19 4.32
CA MET A 1 7.59 33.16 3.62
C MET A 1 8.51 32.13 4.27
N TYR A 2 8.82 32.22 5.57
CA TYR A 2 9.64 31.23 6.29
C TYR A 2 9.06 29.80 6.30
N SER A 3 7.74 29.65 6.46
CA SER A 3 7.03 28.36 6.37
C SER A 3 7.20 27.65 5.03
N SER A 4 7.21 28.40 3.93
CA SER A 4 7.43 27.88 2.57
C SER A 4 8.88 27.48 2.30
N CYS A 5 9.82 27.97 3.11
CA CYS A 5 11.26 27.70 3.02
C CYS A 5 11.75 26.62 3.99
N GLY A 6 10.84 26.00 4.77
CA GLY A 6 11.17 24.92 5.71
C GLY A 6 11.83 25.38 7.03
N ASP A 7 11.98 26.69 7.26
CA ASP A 7 12.49 27.21 8.54
C ASP A 7 11.36 27.34 9.56
N LEU A 8 11.08 26.23 10.24
CA LEU A 8 10.03 26.13 11.25
C LEU A 8 10.28 27.05 12.45
N ARG A 9 11.54 27.25 12.86
CA ARG A 9 11.88 28.05 14.04
C ARG A 9 11.61 29.52 13.79
N SER A 10 12.03 30.03 12.63
CA SER A 10 11.74 31.41 12.24
C SER A 10 10.24 31.62 11.97
N ALA A 11 9.57 30.64 11.37
CA ALA A 11 8.12 30.69 11.17
C ALA A 11 7.35 30.77 12.51
N GLN A 12 7.74 29.95 13.49
CA GLN A 12 7.14 29.95 14.83
C GLN A 12 7.42 31.26 15.58
N ARG A 13 8.67 31.75 15.55
CA ARG A 13 9.03 33.03 16.19
C ARG A 13 8.22 34.20 15.61
N VAL A 14 8.16 34.33 14.28
CA VAL A 14 7.39 35.41 13.63
C VAL A 14 5.91 35.29 13.93
N PHE A 15 5.40 34.06 14.05
CA PHE A 15 4.02 33.82 14.43
C PHE A 15 3.75 34.25 15.88
N ASP A 16 4.62 33.90 16.83
CA ASP A 16 4.48 34.22 18.25
C ASP A 16 4.66 35.71 18.55
N ASP A 17 5.57 36.39 17.83
CA ASP A 17 5.83 37.82 17.96
C ASP A 17 4.72 38.70 17.34
N SER A 18 3.76 38.10 16.61
CA SER A 18 2.66 38.84 15.99
C SER A 18 1.58 39.23 17.02
N GLY A 19 1.31 40.54 17.13
CA GLY A 19 0.29 41.08 18.04
C GLY A 19 -1.16 40.69 17.71
N SER A 20 -1.43 40.24 16.48
CA SER A 20 -2.71 39.64 16.08
C SER A 20 -2.47 38.59 15.01
N LYS A 21 -2.81 37.33 15.29
CA LYS A 21 -2.64 36.19 14.37
C LYS A 21 -3.89 36.03 13.52
N ASP A 22 -3.79 36.33 12.23
CA ASP A 22 -4.87 36.11 11.28
C ASP A 22 -4.96 34.63 10.84
N LEU A 23 -6.09 34.25 10.25
CA LEU A 23 -6.34 32.86 9.82
C LEU A 23 -5.30 32.34 8.81
N PRO A 24 -4.82 33.14 7.82
CA PRO A 24 -3.70 32.75 6.96
C PRO A 24 -2.39 32.45 7.70
N ALA A 25 -2.04 33.21 8.75
CA ALA A 25 -0.85 32.94 9.55
C ALA A 25 -0.95 31.59 10.28
N TRP A 26 -2.08 31.32 10.92
CA TRP A 26 -2.36 30.01 11.54
C TRP A 26 -2.23 28.85 10.55
N ASN A 27 -2.91 28.95 9.41
CA ASN A 27 -2.86 27.94 8.35
C ASN A 27 -1.43 27.70 7.84
N SER A 28 -0.63 28.77 7.75
CA SER A 28 0.76 28.69 7.29
C SER A 28 1.65 27.90 8.25
N VAL A 29 1.51 28.10 9.57
CA VAL A 29 2.31 27.39 10.57
C VAL A 29 1.86 25.94 10.71
N VAL A 30 0.54 25.67 10.78
CA VAL A 30 0.01 24.30 10.80
C VAL A 30 0.50 23.49 9.60
N ASN A 31 0.41 24.07 8.39
CA ASN A 31 0.89 23.43 7.17
C ASN A 31 2.41 23.20 7.17
N ALA A 32 3.19 24.11 7.77
CA ALA A 32 4.65 23.95 7.87
C ALA A 32 5.03 22.76 8.77
N TYR A 33 4.45 22.68 9.96
CA TYR A 33 4.67 21.56 10.88
C TYR A 33 4.19 20.23 10.29
N ALA A 34 3.02 20.22 9.65
CA ALA A 34 2.49 19.06 8.96
C ALA A 34 3.42 18.56 7.84
N LYS A 35 3.93 19.46 6.99
CA LYS A 35 4.89 19.13 5.93
C LYS A 35 6.24 18.65 6.44
N ALA A 36 6.63 19.06 7.65
CA ALA A 36 7.84 18.60 8.30
C ALA A 36 7.67 17.25 9.03
N GLY A 37 6.49 16.64 8.99
CA GLY A 37 6.20 15.38 9.69
C GLY A 37 5.97 15.53 11.19
N LEU A 38 6.00 16.76 11.73
CA LEU A 38 5.70 17.08 13.12
C LEU A 38 4.19 17.18 13.33
N ILE A 39 3.47 16.10 13.01
CA ILE A 39 2.02 16.11 12.90
C ILE A 39 1.32 16.32 14.23
N ASP A 40 1.91 15.86 15.34
CA ASP A 40 1.32 16.02 16.67
C ASP A 40 1.41 17.48 17.13
N ASP A 41 2.47 18.20 16.78
CA ASP A 41 2.58 19.65 17.03
C ASP A 41 1.67 20.44 16.09
N ALA A 42 1.54 20.01 14.83
CA ALA A 42 0.56 20.59 13.91
C ALA A 42 -0.88 20.44 14.42
N ARG A 43 -1.22 19.30 15.05
CA ARG A 43 -2.53 19.08 15.67
C ARG A 43 -2.75 20.02 16.87
N LYS A 44 -1.76 20.19 17.75
CA LYS A 44 -1.86 21.13 18.88
C LYS A 44 -2.13 22.56 18.38
N LEU A 45 -1.35 23.04 17.41
CA LEU A 45 -1.55 24.36 16.82
C LEU A 45 -2.93 24.51 16.18
N PHE A 46 -3.43 23.46 15.52
CA PHE A 46 -4.77 23.44 14.95
C PHE A 46 -5.87 23.50 16.02
N ASP A 47 -5.67 22.85 17.17
CA ASP A 47 -6.60 22.88 18.31
C ASP A 47 -6.64 24.25 19.01
N GLU A 48 -5.55 25.00 18.96
CA GLU A 48 -5.46 26.38 19.48
C GLU A 48 -6.08 27.44 18.54
N MET A 49 -6.39 27.08 17.29
CA MET A 49 -6.97 28.03 16.33
C MET A 49 -8.34 28.55 16.81
N PRO A 50 -8.55 29.88 16.87
CA PRO A 50 -9.82 30.46 17.30
C PRO A 50 -10.94 30.22 16.28
N GLU A 51 -10.59 30.20 14.99
CA GLU A 51 -11.48 29.90 13.88
C GLU A 51 -10.78 28.94 12.91
N ARG A 52 -11.54 28.05 12.29
CA ARG A 52 -11.03 27.05 11.33
C ARG A 52 -11.84 27.15 10.04
N ASN A 53 -11.14 27.14 8.91
CA ASN A 53 -11.78 27.07 7.61
C ASN A 53 -11.37 25.80 6.85
N VAL A 54 -11.91 25.63 5.64
CA VAL A 54 -11.61 24.48 4.78
C VAL A 54 -10.10 24.27 4.55
N ILE A 55 -9.30 25.35 4.54
CA ILE A 55 -7.85 25.27 4.37
C ILE A 55 -7.19 24.68 5.63
N SER A 56 -7.59 25.15 6.83
CA SER A 56 -7.09 24.62 8.11
C SER A 56 -7.26 23.11 8.19
N TRP A 57 -8.48 22.64 7.92
CA TRP A 57 -8.82 21.21 7.94
C TRP A 57 -8.07 20.44 6.86
N SER A 58 -8.07 20.94 5.62
CA SER A 58 -7.42 20.26 4.50
C SER A 58 -5.92 20.11 4.68
N CYS A 59 -5.24 21.12 5.22
CA CYS A 59 -3.81 21.08 5.52
C CYS A 59 -3.50 20.00 6.55
N LEU A 60 -4.26 19.93 7.64
CA LEU A 60 -4.02 18.95 8.68
C LEU A 60 -4.36 17.52 8.22
N ILE A 61 -5.49 17.32 7.53
CA ILE A 61 -5.87 16.02 6.93
C ILE A 61 -4.76 15.54 5.98
N ASN A 62 -4.28 16.42 5.08
CA ASN A 62 -3.18 16.09 4.19
C ASN A 62 -1.89 15.79 4.95
N GLY A 63 -1.60 16.52 6.04
CA GLY A 63 -0.48 16.24 6.94
C GLY A 63 -0.51 14.82 7.48
N TYR A 64 -1.64 14.37 8.01
CA TYR A 64 -1.82 12.99 8.49
C TYR A 64 -1.60 11.96 7.37
N VAL A 65 -2.15 12.20 6.17
CA VAL A 65 -1.94 11.31 5.00
C VAL A 65 -0.47 11.24 4.60
N MET A 66 0.25 12.36 4.57
CA MET A 66 1.69 12.41 4.25
C MET A 66 2.54 11.68 5.29
N CYS A 67 2.09 11.63 6.55
CA CYS A 67 2.75 10.87 7.63
C CYS A 67 2.33 9.39 7.65
N GLY A 68 1.50 8.91 6.72
CA GLY A 68 0.99 7.54 6.72
C GLY A 68 -0.07 7.24 7.78
N LYS A 69 -0.53 8.25 8.52
CA LYS A 69 -1.56 8.16 9.57
C LYS A 69 -2.96 8.26 8.95
N TYR A 70 -3.31 7.29 8.10
CA TYR A 70 -4.51 7.35 7.27
C TYR A 70 -5.81 7.25 8.07
N LYS A 71 -5.83 6.49 9.18
CA LYS A 71 -7.03 6.30 10.00
C LYS A 71 -7.40 7.61 10.69
N GLU A 72 -6.39 8.25 11.27
CA GLU A 72 -6.48 9.57 11.90
C GLU A 72 -6.88 10.65 10.90
N ALA A 73 -6.41 10.58 9.65
CA ALA A 73 -6.86 11.49 8.60
C ALA A 73 -8.38 11.33 8.31
N LEU A 74 -8.89 10.10 8.29
CA LEU A 74 -10.32 9.84 8.10
C LEU A 74 -11.15 10.25 9.32
N ASP A 75 -10.63 10.05 10.54
CA ASP A 75 -11.30 10.48 11.77
C ASP A 75 -11.34 12.02 11.87
N LEU A 76 -10.27 12.71 11.45
CA LEU A 76 -10.25 14.17 11.34
C LEU A 76 -11.23 14.69 10.28
N PHE A 77 -11.38 13.98 9.16
CA PHE A 77 -12.41 14.31 8.16
C PHE A 77 -13.83 14.12 8.69
N ARG A 78 -14.08 13.10 9.52
CA ARG A 78 -15.35 12.96 10.24
C ARG A 78 -15.54 14.13 11.21
N GLU A 79 -14.51 14.51 11.97
CA GLU A 79 -14.55 15.65 12.89
C GLU A 79 -14.91 16.97 12.17
N MET A 80 -14.36 17.19 10.97
CA MET A 80 -14.67 18.35 10.11
C MET A 80 -16.17 18.47 9.76
N GLN A 81 -16.86 17.33 9.68
CA GLN A 81 -18.26 17.25 9.26
C GLN A 81 -19.25 17.34 10.41
N LEU A 82 -18.79 17.11 11.64
CA LEU A 82 -19.67 17.15 12.80
C LEU A 82 -20.14 18.59 13.05
N PRO A 83 -21.45 18.80 13.26
CA PRO A 83 -21.95 20.12 13.62
C PRO A 83 -21.37 20.53 14.98
N LYS A 84 -20.66 21.65 15.01
CA LYS A 84 -20.07 22.22 16.22
C LYS A 84 -20.93 23.41 16.69
N PRO A 85 -21.29 23.52 17.98
CA PRO A 85 -22.01 24.67 18.49
C PRO A 85 -21.22 25.96 18.21
N ASN A 86 -21.88 26.98 17.67
CA ASN A 86 -21.30 28.29 17.37
C ASN A 86 -20.20 28.30 16.28
N GLU A 87 -20.04 27.23 15.49
CA GLU A 87 -19.17 27.22 14.31
C GLU A 87 -19.98 27.04 13.02
N ALA A 88 -19.55 27.68 11.93
CA ALA A 88 -20.16 27.49 10.62
C ALA A 88 -19.82 26.09 10.07
N PHE A 89 -20.76 25.46 9.35
CA PHE A 89 -20.49 24.21 8.66
C PHE A 89 -19.36 24.40 7.63
N VAL A 90 -18.27 23.66 7.81
CA VAL A 90 -17.11 23.73 6.90
C VAL A 90 -17.30 22.71 5.79
N ARG A 91 -17.64 23.20 4.59
CA ARG A 91 -17.79 22.37 3.40
C ARG A 91 -16.40 21.88 2.91
N PRO A 92 -16.15 20.56 2.81
CA PRO A 92 -14.94 20.06 2.15
C PRO A 92 -14.88 20.51 0.68
N ASN A 93 -13.67 20.84 0.20
CA ASN A 93 -13.42 21.19 -1.19
C ASN A 93 -12.82 20.02 -1.97
N GLU A 94 -12.59 20.20 -3.27
CA GLU A 94 -12.02 19.18 -4.18
C GLU A 94 -10.69 18.61 -3.69
N PHE A 95 -9.84 19.47 -3.13
CA PHE A 95 -8.56 19.06 -2.54
C PHE A 95 -8.78 18.18 -1.30
N THR A 96 -9.65 18.60 -0.37
CA THR A 96 -10.02 17.76 0.79
C THR A 96 -10.52 16.40 0.33
N MET A 97 -11.41 16.36 -0.67
CA MET A 97 -11.97 15.10 -1.18
C MET A 97 -10.91 14.20 -1.80
N SER A 98 -10.01 14.76 -2.60
CA SER A 98 -8.91 14.00 -3.21
C SER A 98 -7.98 13.41 -2.15
N THR A 99 -7.65 14.18 -1.12
CA THR A 99 -6.82 13.71 0.01
C THR A 99 -7.52 12.59 0.79
N VAL A 100 -8.82 12.73 1.08
CA VAL A 100 -9.60 11.71 1.80
C VAL A 100 -9.75 10.44 0.96
N LEU A 101 -10.01 10.56 -0.35
CA LEU A 101 -10.08 9.42 -1.26
C LEU A 101 -8.76 8.63 -1.30
N SER A 102 -7.61 9.34 -1.29
CA SER A 102 -6.29 8.71 -1.17
C SER A 102 -6.14 7.91 0.13
N ALA A 103 -6.56 8.48 1.27
CA ALA A 103 -6.57 7.79 2.56
C ALA A 103 -7.47 6.54 2.55
N CYS A 104 -8.68 6.65 1.98
CA CYS A 104 -9.59 5.52 1.79
C CYS A 104 -8.93 4.41 0.96
N GLY A 105 -8.30 4.75 -0.17
CA GLY A 105 -7.57 3.80 -1.01
C GLY A 105 -6.40 3.13 -0.28
N ARG A 106 -5.71 3.85 0.62
CA ARG A 106 -4.60 3.27 1.42
C ARG A 106 -5.10 2.27 2.45
N LEU A 107 -6.22 2.54 3.12
CA LEU A 107 -6.82 1.65 4.12
C LEU A 107 -7.74 0.56 3.54
N GLY A 108 -8.18 0.71 2.28
CA GLY A 108 -9.26 -0.10 1.72
C GLY A 108 -10.63 0.25 2.29
N ALA A 109 -10.81 1.51 2.70
CA ALA A 109 -12.01 2.06 3.32
C ALA A 109 -13.07 2.39 2.24
N LEU A 110 -13.67 1.34 1.68
CA LEU A 110 -14.58 1.38 0.55
C LEU A 110 -15.88 2.13 0.86
N GLU A 111 -16.51 1.91 2.02
CA GLU A 111 -17.79 2.57 2.33
C GLU A 111 -17.60 4.07 2.57
N GLN A 112 -16.51 4.50 3.22
CA GLN A 112 -16.18 5.93 3.33
C GLN A 112 -15.84 6.51 1.97
N GLY A 113 -15.11 5.80 1.12
CA GLY A 113 -14.86 6.20 -0.27
C GLY A 113 -16.15 6.37 -1.09
N LYS A 114 -17.11 5.46 -0.93
CA LYS A 114 -18.45 5.57 -1.54
C LYS A 114 -19.23 6.77 -0.99
N TRP A 115 -19.14 7.02 0.31
CA TRP A 115 -19.76 8.18 0.94
C TRP A 115 -19.21 9.49 0.37
N VAL A 116 -17.88 9.60 0.21
CA VAL A 116 -17.24 10.78 -0.40
C VAL A 116 -17.72 10.97 -1.83
N HIS A 117 -17.81 9.89 -2.62
CA HIS A 117 -18.35 9.97 -3.98
C HIS A 117 -19.83 10.42 -3.99
N ALA A 118 -20.66 9.87 -3.10
CA ALA A 118 -22.06 10.28 -2.97
C ALA A 118 -22.21 11.74 -2.51
N TYR A 119 -21.28 12.25 -1.68
CA TYR A 119 -21.22 13.65 -1.32
C TYR A 119 -20.91 14.52 -2.55
N ILE A 120 -19.92 14.14 -3.36
CA ILE A 120 -19.56 14.84 -4.60
C ILE A 120 -20.80 14.99 -5.50
N ASP A 121 -21.54 13.89 -5.68
CA ASP A 121 -22.78 13.87 -6.48
C ASP A 121 -23.87 14.76 -5.87
N LYS A 122 -24.14 14.60 -4.56
CA LYS A 122 -25.19 15.33 -3.84
C LYS A 122 -25.02 16.84 -3.89
N TYR A 123 -23.77 17.29 -3.83
CA TYR A 123 -23.43 18.71 -3.78
C TYR A 123 -22.96 19.27 -5.13
N HIS A 124 -23.12 18.48 -6.21
CA HIS A 124 -22.77 18.82 -7.59
C HIS A 124 -21.34 19.38 -7.72
N VAL A 125 -20.38 18.78 -7.02
CA VAL A 125 -18.97 19.10 -7.19
C VAL A 125 -18.53 18.56 -8.55
N GLU A 126 -17.94 19.41 -9.39
CA GLU A 126 -17.50 18.96 -10.71
C GLU A 126 -16.39 17.92 -10.57
N ILE A 127 -16.57 16.77 -11.20
CA ILE A 127 -15.50 15.76 -11.31
C ILE A 127 -14.60 16.19 -12.45
N ASP A 128 -13.55 16.93 -12.09
CA ASP A 128 -12.44 17.23 -12.97
C ASP A 128 -11.49 16.02 -13.09
N ILE A 129 -10.40 16.18 -13.82
CA ILE A 129 -9.45 15.09 -14.04
C ILE A 129 -8.73 14.66 -12.75
N VAL A 130 -8.50 15.60 -11.82
CA VAL A 130 -7.80 15.33 -10.56
C VAL A 130 -8.69 14.51 -9.64
N LEU A 131 -9.94 14.95 -9.45
CA LEU A 131 -10.91 14.25 -8.63
C LEU A 131 -11.31 12.91 -9.26
N GLY A 132 -11.47 12.87 -10.59
CA GLY A 132 -11.75 11.65 -11.34
C GLY A 132 -10.66 10.60 -11.19
N THR A 133 -9.38 10.99 -11.30
CA THR A 133 -8.25 10.08 -11.09
C THR A 133 -8.15 9.61 -9.63
N ALA A 134 -8.44 10.47 -8.65
CA ALA A 134 -8.50 10.09 -7.24
C ALA A 134 -9.62 9.07 -6.96
N LEU A 135 -10.80 9.23 -7.59
CA LEU A 135 -11.91 8.28 -7.48
C LEU A 135 -11.56 6.92 -8.12
N ILE A 136 -10.94 6.92 -9.31
CA ILE A 136 -10.46 5.70 -9.98
C ILE A 136 -9.49 4.96 -9.05
N ASP A 137 -8.45 5.65 -8.55
CA ASP A 137 -7.42 5.08 -7.68
C ASP A 137 -8.03 4.52 -6.39
N MET A 138 -8.91 5.28 -5.73
CA MET A 138 -9.60 4.85 -4.51
C MET A 138 -10.43 3.58 -4.74
N TYR A 139 -11.32 3.55 -5.74
CA TYR A 139 -12.15 2.37 -6.01
C TYR A 139 -11.31 1.15 -6.40
N ALA A 140 -10.29 1.36 -7.22
CA ALA A 140 -9.34 0.32 -7.61
C ALA A 140 -8.68 -0.31 -6.36
N LYS A 141 -8.09 0.53 -5.53
CA LYS A 141 -7.37 0.14 -4.31
C LYS A 141 -8.25 -0.44 -3.21
N CYS A 142 -9.55 -0.15 -3.22
CA CYS A 142 -10.53 -0.74 -2.31
C CYS A 142 -11.16 -2.04 -2.82
N GLY A 143 -10.66 -2.62 -3.92
CA GLY A 143 -11.15 -3.90 -4.45
C GLY A 143 -12.45 -3.78 -5.25
N SER A 144 -12.75 -2.61 -5.82
CA SER A 144 -13.97 -2.33 -6.58
C SER A 144 -13.68 -1.85 -8.01
N LEU A 145 -12.99 -2.68 -8.79
CA LEU A 145 -12.62 -2.42 -10.20
C LEU A 145 -13.79 -1.91 -11.06
N GLU A 146 -14.98 -2.51 -10.93
CA GLU A 146 -16.15 -2.12 -11.72
C GLU A 146 -16.55 -0.64 -11.51
N ARG A 147 -16.44 -0.13 -10.28
CA ARG A 147 -16.71 1.29 -10.00
C ARG A 147 -15.60 2.19 -10.53
N ALA A 148 -14.34 1.74 -10.47
CA ALA A 148 -13.23 2.45 -11.09
C ALA A 148 -13.44 2.59 -12.61
N LYS A 149 -13.82 1.51 -13.30
CA LYS A 149 -14.15 1.50 -14.74
C LYS A 149 -15.30 2.45 -15.07
N ARG A 150 -16.35 2.47 -14.25
CA ARG A 150 -17.48 3.41 -14.42
C ARG A 150 -17.04 4.87 -14.32
N VAL A 151 -16.22 5.22 -13.32
CA VAL A 151 -15.70 6.59 -13.16
C VAL A 151 -14.85 6.97 -14.38
N PHE A 152 -13.92 6.09 -14.80
CA PHE A 152 -13.09 6.33 -15.98
C PHE A 152 -13.92 6.55 -17.25
N ASN A 153 -14.93 5.71 -17.48
CA ASN A 153 -15.81 5.87 -18.64
C ASN A 153 -16.63 7.17 -18.56
N ALA A 154 -17.10 7.55 -17.37
CA ALA A 154 -17.86 8.77 -17.13
C ALA A 154 -17.05 10.06 -17.39
N LEU A 155 -15.72 10.01 -17.35
CA LEU A 155 -14.88 11.15 -17.75
C LEU A 155 -15.05 11.52 -19.23
N GLY A 156 -15.51 10.58 -20.08
CA GLY A 156 -15.78 10.85 -21.49
C GLY A 156 -14.57 11.46 -22.21
N SER A 157 -14.76 12.62 -22.85
CA SER A 157 -13.70 13.36 -23.54
C SER A 157 -12.73 14.10 -22.62
N LYS A 158 -12.97 14.15 -21.30
CA LYS A 158 -12.04 14.75 -20.32
C LYS A 158 -10.87 13.83 -19.98
N LYS A 159 -10.86 12.57 -20.44
CA LYS A 159 -9.77 11.62 -20.20
C LYS A 159 -8.47 12.18 -20.76
N ASP A 160 -7.45 12.25 -19.92
CA ASP A 160 -6.10 12.60 -20.31
C ASP A 160 -5.14 11.45 -19.98
N VAL A 161 -3.85 11.69 -20.20
CA VAL A 161 -2.77 10.76 -19.84
C VAL A 161 -2.83 10.31 -18.37
N LYS A 162 -3.33 11.14 -17.43
CA LYS A 162 -3.44 10.78 -16.01
C LYS A 162 -4.57 9.78 -15.78
N ALA A 163 -5.75 10.00 -16.38
CA ALA A 163 -6.86 9.04 -16.30
C ALA A 163 -6.49 7.68 -16.89
N TYR A 164 -5.86 7.67 -18.07
CA TYR A 164 -5.38 6.45 -18.70
C TYR A 164 -4.31 5.75 -17.86
N SER A 165 -3.31 6.48 -17.38
CA SER A 165 -2.26 5.90 -16.53
C SER A 165 -2.82 5.33 -15.23
N ALA A 166 -3.78 6.01 -14.59
CA ALA A 166 -4.43 5.51 -13.38
C ALA A 166 -5.19 4.20 -13.65
N MET A 167 -5.94 4.11 -14.76
CA MET A 167 -6.66 2.89 -15.12
C MET A 167 -5.72 1.75 -15.54
N ILE A 168 -4.65 2.03 -16.29
CA ILE A 168 -3.63 1.04 -16.68
C ILE A 168 -2.95 0.46 -15.43
N CYS A 169 -2.51 1.31 -14.49
CA CYS A 169 -1.97 0.86 -13.20
C CYS A 169 -2.99 0.05 -12.38
N CYS A 170 -4.27 0.44 -12.43
CA CYS A 170 -5.34 -0.33 -11.80
C CYS A 170 -5.45 -1.73 -12.42
N LEU A 171 -5.55 -1.86 -13.75
CA LEU A 171 -5.64 -3.15 -14.43
C LEU A 171 -4.42 -4.04 -14.16
N ALA A 172 -3.22 -3.44 -14.15
CA ALA A 172 -1.98 -4.11 -13.77
C ALA A 172 -2.06 -4.68 -12.35
N MET A 173 -2.51 -3.90 -11.36
CA MET A 173 -2.66 -4.34 -9.97
C MET A 173 -3.63 -5.52 -9.82
N TYR A 174 -4.63 -5.65 -10.71
CA TYR A 174 -5.56 -6.78 -10.73
C TYR A 174 -5.05 -7.98 -11.55
N GLY A 175 -3.88 -7.85 -12.20
CA GLY A 175 -3.32 -8.88 -13.09
C GLY A 175 -4.08 -9.05 -14.41
N LEU A 176 -4.89 -8.06 -14.81
CA LEU A 176 -5.66 -8.04 -16.05
C LEU A 176 -4.81 -7.50 -17.20
N THR A 177 -3.72 -8.20 -17.51
CA THR A 177 -2.70 -7.76 -18.46
C THR A 177 -3.25 -7.53 -19.87
N ASP A 178 -4.18 -8.38 -20.34
CA ASP A 178 -4.76 -8.25 -21.69
C ASP A 178 -5.58 -6.95 -21.82
N GLU A 179 -6.43 -6.64 -20.82
CA GLU A 179 -7.18 -5.38 -20.76
C GLU A 179 -6.25 -4.17 -20.63
N CYS A 180 -5.15 -4.33 -19.89
CA CYS A 180 -4.13 -3.29 -19.71
C CYS A 180 -3.48 -2.91 -21.05
N PHE A 181 -3.07 -3.90 -21.85
CA PHE A 181 -2.48 -3.67 -23.17
C PHE A 181 -3.50 -3.14 -24.19
N GLN A 182 -4.75 -3.63 -24.12
CA GLN A 182 -5.83 -3.10 -24.95
C GLN A 182 -6.07 -1.61 -24.66
N LEU A 183 -6.11 -1.22 -23.38
CA LEU A 183 -6.33 0.17 -23.00
C LEU A 183 -5.16 1.07 -23.38
N PHE A 184 -3.91 0.58 -23.31
CA PHE A 184 -2.74 1.29 -23.83
C PHE A 184 -2.80 1.48 -25.35
N SER A 185 -3.28 0.47 -26.07
CA SER A 185 -3.55 0.61 -27.51
C SER A 185 -4.64 1.66 -27.74
N GLU A 186 -5.80 1.59 -27.08
CA GLU A 186 -6.89 2.58 -27.22
C GLU A 186 -6.37 4.01 -27.01
N MET A 187 -5.62 4.22 -25.92
CA MET A 187 -4.97 5.49 -25.60
C MET A 187 -4.11 6.04 -26.74
N THR A 188 -3.29 5.20 -27.36
CA THR A 188 -2.30 5.62 -28.37
C THR A 188 -2.89 5.72 -29.78
N THR A 189 -3.73 4.76 -30.19
CA THR A 189 -4.26 4.72 -31.56
C THR A 189 -5.63 5.39 -31.71
N SER A 190 -6.54 5.22 -30.75
CA SER A 190 -7.92 5.70 -30.90
C SER A 190 -8.06 7.13 -30.40
N ASP A 191 -7.54 7.39 -29.19
CA ASP A 191 -7.65 8.71 -28.55
C ASP A 191 -6.46 9.63 -28.85
N ASN A 192 -5.38 9.09 -29.45
CA ASN A 192 -4.17 9.81 -29.82
C ASN A 192 -3.56 10.59 -28.62
N ILE A 193 -3.55 9.97 -27.44
CA ILE A 193 -2.98 10.50 -26.22
C ILE A 193 -1.60 9.85 -26.01
N ASN A 194 -0.57 10.69 -25.90
CA ASN A 194 0.78 10.18 -25.66
C ASN A 194 0.92 9.61 -24.24
N PRO A 195 1.47 8.40 -24.09
CA PRO A 195 1.81 7.83 -22.80
C PRO A 195 2.89 8.64 -22.10
N ASN A 196 2.96 8.54 -20.78
CA ASN A 196 4.03 9.13 -19.98
C ASN A 196 4.74 8.06 -19.14
N SER A 197 5.72 8.50 -18.35
CA SER A 197 6.46 7.67 -17.39
C SER A 197 5.53 6.79 -16.51
N VAL A 198 4.43 7.33 -15.98
CA VAL A 198 3.52 6.56 -15.12
C VAL A 198 2.78 5.48 -15.93
N THR A 199 2.41 5.78 -17.19
CA THR A 199 1.78 4.79 -18.08
C THR A 199 2.65 3.56 -18.25
N PHE A 200 3.95 3.76 -18.50
CA PHE A 200 4.90 2.66 -18.70
C PHE A 200 5.22 1.89 -17.42
N VAL A 201 5.23 2.53 -16.25
CA VAL A 201 5.28 1.81 -14.96
C VAL A 201 4.09 0.84 -14.84
N GLY A 202 2.88 1.27 -15.21
CA GLY A 202 1.70 0.39 -15.20
C GLY A 202 1.82 -0.79 -16.17
N ILE A 203 2.29 -0.54 -17.40
CA ILE A 203 2.49 -1.58 -18.42
C ILE A 203 3.56 -2.59 -18.00
N LEU A 204 4.72 -2.11 -17.53
CA LEU A 204 5.79 -2.98 -17.05
C LEU A 204 5.35 -3.76 -15.80
N GLY A 205 4.57 -3.15 -14.90
CA GLY A 205 3.95 -3.85 -13.77
C GLY A 205 3.01 -4.97 -14.22
N ALA A 206 2.24 -4.77 -15.28
CA ALA A 206 1.40 -5.83 -15.86
C ALA A 206 2.23 -6.99 -16.43
N CYS A 207 3.40 -6.70 -17.02
CA CYS A 207 4.37 -7.73 -17.44
C CYS A 207 4.96 -8.47 -16.23
N VAL A 208 5.34 -7.76 -15.17
CA VAL A 208 5.86 -8.34 -13.90
C VAL A 208 4.87 -9.32 -13.31
N HIS A 209 3.58 -9.00 -13.27
CA HIS A 209 2.56 -9.86 -12.64
C HIS A 209 2.19 -11.11 -13.45
N ARG A 210 2.58 -11.16 -14.74
CA ARG A 210 2.37 -12.32 -15.64
C ARG A 210 3.67 -13.02 -16.05
N GLY A 211 4.83 -12.47 -15.72
CA GLY A 211 6.12 -13.03 -16.11
C GLY A 211 6.44 -12.86 -17.60
N LEU A 212 5.91 -11.81 -18.23
CA LEU A 212 6.05 -11.56 -19.67
C LEU A 212 7.37 -10.86 -19.98
N ILE A 213 8.46 -11.61 -20.00
CA ILE A 213 9.82 -11.07 -20.17
C ILE A 213 9.98 -10.36 -21.52
N ASN A 214 9.49 -10.95 -22.60
CA ASN A 214 9.70 -10.43 -23.95
C ASN A 214 8.91 -9.14 -24.17
N GLU A 215 7.66 -9.13 -23.73
CA GLU A 215 6.77 -7.97 -23.74
C GLU A 215 7.32 -6.87 -22.85
N GLY A 216 7.81 -7.20 -21.64
CA GLY A 216 8.47 -6.23 -20.75
C GLY A 216 9.68 -5.56 -21.41
N LYS A 217 10.56 -6.34 -22.06
CA LYS A 217 11.68 -5.79 -22.84
C LYS A 217 11.21 -4.92 -24.01
N SER A 218 10.18 -5.37 -24.73
CA SER A 218 9.61 -4.65 -25.87
C SER A 218 9.06 -3.30 -25.45
N TYR A 219 8.24 -3.25 -24.38
CA TYR A 219 7.66 -2.00 -23.88
C TYR A 219 8.71 -1.07 -23.27
N PHE A 220 9.72 -1.61 -22.55
CA PHE A 220 10.82 -0.78 -22.05
C PHE A 220 11.61 -0.11 -23.18
N LYS A 221 11.83 -0.84 -24.29
CA LYS A 221 12.48 -0.32 -25.50
C LYS A 221 11.60 0.72 -26.21
N MET A 222 10.32 0.40 -26.43
CA MET A 222 9.32 1.28 -27.04
C MET A 222 9.21 2.63 -26.30
N MET A 223 9.21 2.59 -24.96
CA MET A 223 9.19 3.79 -24.12
C MET A 223 10.30 4.78 -24.49
N ILE A 224 11.51 4.27 -24.73
CA ILE A 224 12.70 5.07 -25.03
C ILE A 224 12.72 5.49 -26.49
N GLU A 225 12.55 4.53 -27.40
CA GLU A 225 12.79 4.73 -28.83
C GLU A 225 11.62 5.40 -29.55
N GLU A 226 10.38 5.05 -29.19
CA GLU A 226 9.17 5.56 -29.87
C GLU A 226 8.60 6.78 -29.16
N PHE A 227 8.60 6.78 -27.82
CA PHE A 227 8.00 7.87 -27.03
C PHE A 227 9.01 8.84 -26.42
N GLY A 228 10.32 8.59 -26.54
CA GLY A 228 11.37 9.48 -26.03
C GLY A 228 11.36 9.65 -24.51
N ILE A 229 10.77 8.73 -23.76
CA ILE A 229 10.65 8.81 -22.31
C ILE A 229 11.92 8.27 -21.67
N THR A 230 12.61 9.11 -20.90
CA THR A 230 13.77 8.69 -20.12
C THR A 230 13.34 7.74 -18.99
N PRO A 231 13.92 6.53 -18.89
CA PRO A 231 13.58 5.59 -17.84
C PRO A 231 13.92 6.17 -16.45
N SER A 232 12.90 6.29 -15.60
CA SER A 232 13.08 6.56 -14.16
C SER A 232 13.41 5.28 -13.37
N ILE A 233 13.80 5.45 -12.10
CA ILE A 233 14.12 4.34 -11.20
C ILE A 233 12.97 3.33 -11.04
N GLN A 234 11.71 3.77 -11.14
CA GLN A 234 10.54 2.90 -11.10
C GLN A 234 10.47 1.94 -12.30
N HIS A 235 10.86 2.38 -13.49
CA HIS A 235 10.90 1.51 -14.67
C HIS A 235 11.98 0.44 -14.54
N TYR A 236 13.16 0.84 -14.06
CA TYR A 236 14.23 -0.11 -13.74
C TYR A 236 13.78 -1.10 -12.66
N GLY A 237 13.11 -0.63 -11.62
CA GLY A 237 12.52 -1.46 -10.57
C GLY A 237 11.55 -2.52 -11.09
N CYS A 238 10.69 -2.16 -12.04
CA CYS A 238 9.79 -3.11 -12.68
C CYS A 238 10.55 -4.17 -13.48
N MET A 239 11.58 -3.78 -14.26
CA MET A 239 12.37 -4.73 -15.04
C MET A 239 13.22 -5.66 -14.16
N VAL A 240 13.81 -5.15 -13.08
CA VAL A 240 14.54 -5.96 -12.09
C VAL A 240 13.59 -6.94 -11.41
N ASP A 241 12.37 -6.51 -11.05
CA ASP A 241 11.36 -7.41 -10.47
C ASP A 241 10.92 -8.49 -11.47
N LEU A 242 10.72 -8.12 -12.74
CA LEU A 242 10.37 -9.06 -13.82
C LEU A 242 11.45 -10.14 -14.00
N TYR A 243 12.72 -9.75 -14.07
CA TYR A 243 13.83 -10.70 -14.17
C TYR A 243 13.97 -11.55 -12.90
N GLY A 244 13.90 -10.91 -11.73
CA GLY A 244 14.01 -11.56 -10.42
C GLY A 244 12.95 -12.66 -10.23
N ARG A 245 11.68 -12.35 -10.49
CA ARG A 245 10.58 -13.32 -10.37
C ARG A 245 10.62 -14.43 -11.41
N SER A 246 11.21 -14.15 -12.56
CA SER A 246 11.33 -15.13 -13.64
C SER A 246 12.57 -16.02 -13.53
N GLY A 247 13.35 -15.93 -12.44
CA GLY A 247 14.52 -16.75 -12.23
C GLY A 247 15.83 -16.21 -12.82
N LEU A 248 15.80 -15.03 -13.45
CA LEU A 248 16.89 -14.46 -14.23
C LEU A 248 17.73 -13.49 -13.38
N ILE A 249 18.33 -13.99 -12.30
CA ILE A 249 19.06 -13.17 -11.31
C ILE A 249 20.27 -12.48 -11.94
N LYS A 250 21.02 -13.18 -12.81
CA LYS A 250 22.22 -12.60 -13.44
C LYS A 250 21.85 -11.46 -14.39
N GLU A 251 20.76 -11.60 -15.13
CA GLU A 251 20.21 -10.56 -15.98
C GLU A 251 19.73 -9.38 -15.14
N ALA A 252 19.11 -9.62 -13.99
CA ALA A 252 18.72 -8.57 -13.05
C ALA A 252 19.95 -7.80 -12.53
N GLU A 253 21.01 -8.49 -12.10
CA GLU A 253 22.27 -7.86 -11.65
C GLU A 253 22.95 -7.07 -12.77
N SER A 254 23.01 -7.63 -13.98
CA SER A 254 23.54 -6.93 -15.16
C SER A 254 22.70 -5.69 -15.51
N PHE A 255 21.39 -5.76 -15.34
CA PHE A 255 20.50 -4.64 -15.62
C PHE A 255 20.67 -3.52 -14.58
N ILE A 256 20.81 -3.87 -13.29
CA ILE A 256 21.17 -2.93 -12.23
C ILE A 256 22.50 -2.23 -12.53
N ALA A 257 23.52 -2.98 -12.96
CA ALA A 257 24.81 -2.42 -13.32
C ALA A 257 24.76 -1.46 -14.54
N SER A 258 23.74 -1.60 -15.40
CA SER A 258 23.54 -0.72 -16.57
C SER A 258 22.77 0.57 -16.25
N MET A 259 22.27 0.73 -15.02
CA MET A 259 21.47 1.89 -14.64
C MET A 259 22.30 3.18 -14.70
N PRO A 260 21.74 4.29 -15.25
CA PRO A 260 22.42 5.59 -15.27
C PRO A 260 22.31 6.35 -13.94
N MET A 261 21.68 5.76 -12.92
CA MET A 261 21.50 6.31 -11.58
C MET A 261 21.81 5.26 -10.51
N GLU A 262 22.08 5.73 -9.29
CA GLU A 262 22.28 4.86 -8.14
C GLU A 262 21.01 4.05 -7.82
N PRO A 263 21.11 2.73 -7.62
CA PRO A 263 19.99 1.89 -7.22
C PRO A 263 19.47 2.24 -5.83
N ASP A 264 18.15 2.37 -5.68
CA ASP A 264 17.49 2.72 -4.42
C ASP A 264 16.93 1.48 -3.68
N VAL A 265 16.19 1.74 -2.60
CA VAL A 265 15.54 0.72 -1.77
C VAL A 265 14.59 -0.18 -2.59
N LEU A 266 13.94 0.37 -3.63
CA LEU A 266 13.04 -0.37 -4.49
C LEU A 266 13.80 -1.39 -5.33
N ILE A 267 14.91 -0.99 -5.95
CA ILE A 267 15.71 -1.85 -6.83
C ILE A 267 16.27 -3.05 -6.07
N TRP A 268 16.93 -2.80 -4.94
CA TRP A 268 17.49 -3.87 -4.12
C TRP A 268 16.40 -4.74 -3.48
N GLY A 269 15.24 -4.16 -3.15
CA GLY A 269 14.06 -4.90 -2.71
C GLY A 269 13.52 -5.87 -3.78
N SER A 270 13.44 -5.44 -5.04
CA SER A 270 13.04 -6.29 -6.16
C SER A 270 14.01 -7.45 -6.39
N LEU A 271 15.33 -7.17 -6.38
CA LEU A 271 16.35 -8.22 -6.52
C LEU A 271 16.28 -9.22 -5.36
N LEU A 272 16.21 -8.72 -4.12
CA LEU A 272 16.07 -9.55 -2.92
C LEU A 272 14.84 -10.47 -3.01
N SER A 273 13.71 -9.94 -3.45
CA SER A 273 12.49 -10.74 -3.61
C SER A 273 12.71 -11.91 -4.56
N GLY A 274 13.29 -11.67 -5.74
CA GLY A 274 13.58 -12.72 -6.72
C GLY A 274 14.55 -13.77 -6.20
N SER A 275 15.70 -13.30 -5.67
CA SER A 275 16.75 -14.18 -5.13
C SER A 275 16.25 -15.05 -3.97
N ARG A 276 15.37 -14.51 -3.12
CA ARG A 276 14.80 -15.25 -1.98
C ARG A 276 13.93 -16.42 -2.44
N MET A 277 13.10 -16.21 -3.47
CA MET A 277 12.24 -17.27 -4.01
C MET A 277 13.04 -18.43 -4.61
N LEU A 278 14.19 -18.14 -5.22
CA LEU A 278 15.09 -19.14 -5.79
C LEU A 278 16.05 -19.75 -4.76
N GLY A 279 16.12 -19.21 -3.54
CA GLY A 279 17.07 -19.62 -2.53
C GLY A 279 18.53 -19.19 -2.80
N ASP A 280 18.74 -18.15 -3.61
CA ASP A 280 20.08 -17.58 -3.83
C ASP A 280 20.51 -16.73 -2.63
N ILE A 281 21.13 -17.41 -1.66
CA ILE A 281 21.57 -16.81 -0.39
C ILE A 281 22.60 -15.70 -0.62
N LYS A 282 23.47 -15.85 -1.62
CA LYS A 282 24.58 -14.91 -1.84
C LYS A 282 24.06 -13.56 -2.33
N THR A 283 23.18 -13.57 -3.33
CA THR A 283 22.57 -12.33 -3.83
C THR A 283 21.61 -11.74 -2.80
N CYS A 284 20.88 -12.56 -2.03
CA CYS A 284 20.06 -12.08 -0.90
C CYS A 284 20.90 -11.29 0.12
N GLU A 285 22.03 -11.84 0.57
CA GLU A 285 22.91 -11.19 1.53
C GLU A 285 23.47 -9.87 0.98
N GLY A 286 23.90 -9.86 -0.27
CA GLY A 286 24.41 -8.66 -0.94
C GLY A 286 23.35 -7.56 -1.02
N ALA A 287 22.14 -7.89 -1.48
CA ALA A 287 21.03 -6.94 -1.58
C ALA A 287 20.63 -6.38 -0.20
N LEU A 288 20.58 -7.22 0.84
CA LEU A 288 20.23 -6.80 2.20
C LEU A 288 21.26 -5.82 2.80
N LYS A 289 22.55 -6.04 2.55
CA LYS A 289 23.59 -5.10 2.98
C LYS A 289 23.43 -3.74 2.30
N ARG A 290 23.16 -3.72 0.99
CA ARG A 290 22.86 -2.47 0.26
C ARG A 290 21.61 -1.77 0.78
N LEU A 291 20.56 -2.51 1.11
CA LEU A 291 19.35 -1.94 1.71
C LEU A 291 19.63 -1.24 3.06
N ILE A 292 20.45 -1.87 3.91
CA ILE A 292 20.85 -1.30 5.21
C ILE A 292 21.75 -0.06 5.03
N GLU A 293 22.64 -0.07 4.04
CA GLU A 293 23.48 1.08 3.70
C GLU A 293 22.63 2.28 3.25
N LEU A 294 21.60 2.05 2.43
CA LEU A 294 20.71 3.10 1.91
C LEU A 294 19.70 3.60 2.95
N ASP A 295 19.17 2.70 3.78
CA ASP A 295 18.24 3.02 4.86
C ASP A 295 18.67 2.33 6.16
N PRO A 296 19.52 3.00 6.97
CA PRO A 296 20.01 2.45 8.22
C PRO A 296 18.93 2.18 9.28
N MET A 297 17.69 2.62 9.07
CA MET A 297 16.55 2.38 9.95
C MET A 297 15.62 1.27 9.44
N ASN A 298 15.97 0.60 8.33
CA ASN A 298 15.16 -0.44 7.71
C ASN A 298 15.12 -1.73 8.55
N SER A 299 14.18 -1.81 9.49
CA SER A 299 14.02 -2.98 10.35
C SER A 299 13.79 -4.29 9.58
N GLY A 300 13.11 -4.23 8.45
CA GLY A 300 12.85 -5.41 7.60
C GLY A 300 14.14 -6.01 7.04
N ALA A 301 15.05 -5.17 6.54
CA ALA A 301 16.34 -5.61 6.00
C ALA A 301 17.22 -6.25 7.09
N TYR A 302 17.31 -5.65 8.27
CA TYR A 302 18.06 -6.24 9.39
C TYR A 302 17.49 -7.61 9.82
N VAL A 303 16.17 -7.71 9.98
CA VAL A 303 15.52 -8.98 10.36
C VAL A 303 15.77 -10.05 9.31
N LEU A 304 15.61 -9.72 8.02
CA LEU A 304 15.85 -10.66 6.93
C LEU A 304 17.33 -11.08 6.84
N LEU A 305 18.28 -10.17 7.08
CA LEU A 305 19.71 -10.49 7.07
C LEU A 305 20.09 -11.40 8.24
N SER A 306 19.57 -11.12 9.44
CA SER A 306 19.71 -11.99 10.61
C SER A 306 19.19 -13.40 10.31
N ASN A 307 18.03 -13.49 9.67
CA ASN A 307 17.42 -14.75 9.26
C ASN A 307 18.25 -15.52 8.21
N VAL A 308 18.83 -14.81 7.23
CA VAL A 308 19.76 -15.41 6.26
C VAL A 308 20.99 -15.99 6.95
N TYR A 309 21.58 -15.26 7.91
CA TYR A 309 22.71 -15.76 8.70
C TYR A 309 22.35 -16.98 9.53
N ALA A 310 21.22 -16.95 10.23
CA ALA A 310 20.73 -18.08 11.02
C ALA A 310 20.57 -19.34 10.17
N LYS A 311 19.94 -19.23 8.98
CA LYS A 311 19.77 -20.36 8.04
C LYS A 311 21.10 -20.96 7.56
N THR A 312 22.16 -20.16 7.52
CA THR A 312 23.52 -20.60 7.15
C THR A 312 24.39 -21.00 8.36
N GLY A 313 23.85 -21.02 9.58
CA GLY A 313 24.60 -21.35 10.80
C GLY A 313 25.60 -20.28 11.27
N ARG A 314 25.50 -19.06 10.73
CA ARG A 314 26.38 -17.91 11.04
C ARG A 314 25.91 -17.15 12.29
N TRP A 315 26.00 -17.82 13.44
CA TRP A 315 25.42 -17.32 14.71
C TRP A 315 26.11 -16.10 15.29
N MET A 316 27.39 -15.88 14.97
CA MET A 316 28.09 -14.68 15.43
C MET A 316 27.54 -13.43 14.75
N GLU A 317 27.31 -13.51 13.44
CA GLU A 317 26.72 -12.45 12.64
C GLU A 317 25.27 -12.18 13.04
N VAL A 318 24.50 -13.23 13.41
CA VAL A 318 23.16 -13.06 13.99
C VAL A 318 23.21 -12.20 15.25
N LYS A 319 24.13 -12.48 16.17
CA LYS A 319 24.30 -11.70 17.41
C LYS A 319 24.69 -10.25 17.11
N CYS A 320 25.63 -10.04 16.19
CA CYS A 320 26.05 -8.70 15.77
C CYS A 320 24.88 -7.88 15.20
N ILE A 321 24.08 -8.46 14.30
CA ILE A 321 22.92 -7.79 13.70
C ILE A 321 21.88 -7.43 14.76
N ARG A 322 21.55 -8.34 15.67
CA ARG A 322 20.56 -8.06 16.74
C ARG A 322 21.05 -6.97 17.68
N HIS A 323 22.33 -7.01 18.05
CA HIS A 323 22.93 -5.96 18.88
C HIS A 323 22.91 -4.60 18.17
N GLU A 324 23.18 -4.55 16.87
CA GLU A 324 23.10 -3.31 16.09
C GLU A 324 21.68 -2.74 16.04
N MET A 325 20.66 -3.60 15.90
CA MET A 325 19.26 -3.19 15.98
C MET A 325 18.92 -2.59 17.35
N GLU A 326 19.38 -3.21 18.44
CA GLU A 326 19.18 -2.70 19.81
C GLU A 326 19.82 -1.33 20.02
N VAL A 327 21.09 -1.17 19.63
CA VAL A 327 21.83 0.09 19.77
C VAL A 327 21.20 1.24 18.98
N LYS A 328 20.65 0.93 17.80
CA LYS A 328 19.96 1.92 16.95
C LYS A 328 18.48 2.13 17.31
N GLY A 329 17.94 1.37 18.27
CA GLY A 329 16.52 1.44 18.64
C GLY A 329 15.57 0.98 17.54
N ILE A 330 16.02 0.08 16.66
CA ILE A 330 15.26 -0.38 15.50
C ILE A 330 14.28 -1.47 15.92
N ASN A 331 12.99 -1.17 15.84
CA ASN A 331 11.91 -2.13 16.10
C ASN A 331 11.36 -2.70 14.80
N LYS A 332 11.03 -4.01 14.81
CA LYS A 332 10.39 -4.68 13.68
C LYS A 332 9.03 -4.04 13.41
N VAL A 333 8.80 -3.62 12.16
CA VAL A 333 7.47 -3.18 11.73
C VAL A 333 6.52 -4.39 11.72
N PRO A 334 5.38 -4.34 12.44
CA PRO A 334 4.42 -5.42 12.44
C PRO A 334 3.70 -5.54 11.08
N GLY A 335 3.34 -6.77 10.72
CA GLY A 335 2.43 -7.00 9.60
C GLY A 335 0.99 -6.75 10.04
N CYS A 336 0.34 -5.77 9.42
CA CYS A 336 -1.02 -5.36 9.74
C CYS A 336 -1.98 -5.70 8.60
N SER A 337 -3.13 -6.25 8.95
CA SER A 337 -4.23 -6.48 8.01
C SER A 337 -5.41 -5.59 8.37
N TYR A 338 -6.01 -4.96 7.36
CA TYR A 338 -7.15 -4.06 7.52
C TYR A 338 -8.35 -4.65 6.80
N VAL A 339 -9.52 -4.59 7.45
CA VAL A 339 -10.81 -4.96 6.85
C VAL A 339 -11.82 -3.90 7.19
N GLU A 340 -12.78 -3.70 6.29
CA GLU A 340 -13.91 -2.82 6.55
C GLU A 340 -15.18 -3.64 6.74
N VAL A 341 -15.81 -3.50 7.90
CA VAL A 341 -17.10 -4.11 8.24
C VAL A 341 -18.01 -3.03 8.79
N GLU A 342 -19.22 -2.93 8.25
CA GLU A 342 -20.24 -1.96 8.69
C GLU A 342 -19.76 -0.49 8.71
N GLY A 343 -18.85 -0.12 7.81
CA GLY A 343 -18.31 1.24 7.71
C GLY A 343 -17.26 1.58 8.77
N VAL A 344 -16.71 0.58 9.45
CA VAL A 344 -15.58 0.72 10.38
C VAL A 344 -14.39 -0.07 9.85
N VAL A 345 -13.23 0.56 9.80
CA VAL A 345 -11.97 -0.10 9.46
C VAL A 345 -11.38 -0.72 10.73
N HIS A 346 -11.23 -2.04 10.72
CA HIS A 346 -10.62 -2.82 11.78
C HIS A 346 -9.19 -3.20 11.38
N GLU A 347 -8.24 -2.95 12.27
CA GLU A 347 -6.84 -3.32 12.12
C GLU A 347 -6.53 -4.57 12.93
N PHE A 348 -5.80 -5.50 12.33
CA PHE A 348 -5.35 -6.74 12.94
C PHE A 348 -3.84 -6.79 12.97
N VAL A 349 -3.30 -6.98 14.17
CA VAL A 349 -1.87 -7.17 14.44
C VAL A 349 -1.70 -8.41 15.30
N VAL A 350 -0.67 -9.21 15.00
CA VAL A 350 -0.39 -10.43 15.76
C VAL A 350 0.00 -10.07 17.19
N GLY A 351 -0.69 -10.67 18.18
CA GLY A 351 -0.44 -10.42 19.60
C GLY A 351 -1.13 -9.19 20.17
N ASP A 352 -2.00 -8.53 19.38
CA ASP A 352 -2.83 -7.44 19.87
C ASP A 352 -4.08 -7.98 20.58
N GLU A 353 -4.09 -7.85 21.91
CA GLU A 353 -5.23 -8.21 22.77
C GLU A 353 -6.15 -7.00 23.05
N SER A 354 -5.89 -5.83 22.45
CA SER A 354 -6.67 -4.62 22.71
C SER A 354 -8.09 -4.65 22.15
N GLN A 355 -8.43 -5.62 21.30
CA GLN A 355 -9.79 -5.75 20.78
C GLN A 355 -10.71 -6.41 21.81
N GLN A 356 -11.84 -5.76 22.08
CA GLN A 356 -12.88 -6.24 23.00
C GLN A 356 -13.42 -7.65 22.67
N GLU A 357 -13.17 -8.15 21.46
CA GLU A 357 -13.62 -9.46 20.97
C GLU A 357 -12.48 -10.42 20.63
N SER A 358 -11.23 -10.12 21.00
CA SER A 358 -10.05 -10.92 20.62
C SER A 358 -10.24 -12.41 20.89
N GLU A 359 -10.70 -12.80 22.09
CA GLU A 359 -10.92 -14.21 22.46
C GLU A 359 -11.79 -14.98 21.45
N ARG A 360 -12.88 -14.36 20.96
CA ARG A 360 -13.79 -14.99 20.01
C ARG A 360 -13.17 -15.13 18.63
N ILE A 361 -12.34 -14.17 18.23
CA ILE A 361 -11.64 -14.18 16.95
C ILE A 361 -10.60 -15.30 16.93
N TYR A 362 -9.83 -15.43 18.03
CA TYR A 362 -8.88 -16.54 18.19
C TYR A 362 -9.59 -17.90 18.19
N ALA A 363 -10.71 -18.04 18.91
CA ALA A 363 -11.49 -19.28 18.89
C ALA A 363 -12.04 -19.64 17.50
N MET A 364 -12.54 -18.66 16.74
CA MET A 364 -12.96 -18.88 15.34
C MET A 364 -11.77 -19.26 14.46
N LEU A 365 -10.61 -18.63 14.65
CA LEU A 365 -9.41 -18.97 13.90
C LEU A 365 -8.96 -20.40 14.18
N ASP A 366 -9.01 -20.86 15.43
CA ASP A 366 -8.71 -22.25 15.78
C ASP A 366 -9.65 -23.24 15.09
N GLU A 367 -10.95 -22.92 15.02
CA GLU A 367 -11.93 -23.72 14.27
C GLU A 367 -11.60 -23.78 12.77
N ILE A 368 -11.23 -22.64 12.17
CA ILE A 368 -10.81 -22.56 10.77
C ILE A 368 -9.57 -23.42 10.54
N MET A 369 -8.54 -23.27 11.38
CA MET A 369 -7.29 -24.02 11.26
C MET A 369 -7.51 -25.52 11.46
N GLN A 370 -8.44 -25.92 12.33
CA GLN A 370 -8.81 -27.31 12.51
C GLN A 370 -9.45 -27.91 11.26
N ARG A 371 -10.44 -27.22 10.66
CA ARG A 371 -11.07 -27.66 9.41
C ARG A 371 -10.09 -27.72 8.25
N LEU A 372 -9.13 -26.79 8.20
CA LEU A 372 -8.07 -26.81 7.20
C LEU A 372 -7.20 -28.07 7.33
N ARG A 373 -6.78 -28.42 8.55
CA ARG A 373 -5.99 -29.65 8.81
C ARG A 373 -6.76 -30.91 8.41
N GLU A 374 -8.06 -30.98 8.73
CA GLU A 374 -8.93 -32.09 8.30
C GLU A 374 -9.06 -32.19 6.77
N ALA A 375 -8.97 -31.06 6.07
CA ALA A 375 -8.94 -31.00 4.61
C ALA A 375 -7.54 -31.21 4.00
N GLY A 376 -6.53 -31.57 4.80
CA GLY A 376 -5.18 -31.89 4.34
C GLY A 376 -4.19 -30.71 4.29
N TYR A 377 -4.49 -29.60 4.97
CA TYR A 377 -3.54 -28.50 5.12
C TYR A 377 -2.32 -28.93 5.94
N VAL A 378 -1.13 -28.65 5.40
CA VAL A 378 0.15 -28.79 6.11
C VAL A 378 0.82 -27.42 6.12
N THR A 379 1.21 -26.99 7.30
CA THR A 379 1.88 -25.70 7.52
C THR A 379 3.25 -25.66 6.86
N ASP A 380 3.54 -24.63 6.07
CA ASP A 380 4.88 -24.46 5.49
C ASP A 380 5.82 -23.74 6.47
N THR A 381 6.44 -24.49 7.38
CA THR A 381 7.33 -23.94 8.41
C THR A 381 8.58 -23.26 7.83
N LYS A 382 8.89 -23.45 6.53
CA LYS A 382 9.99 -22.74 5.85
C LYS A 382 9.74 -21.23 5.73
N GLU A 383 8.48 -20.81 5.82
CA GLU A 383 8.10 -19.39 5.82
C GLU A 383 8.50 -18.68 7.13
N VAL A 384 8.71 -19.44 8.22
CA VAL A 384 9.23 -18.89 9.48
C VAL A 384 10.74 -19.06 9.53
N LEU A 385 11.42 -17.94 9.33
CA LEU A 385 12.88 -17.91 9.35
C LEU A 385 13.48 -17.70 10.76
N LEU A 386 12.63 -17.62 11.79
CA LEU A 386 13.06 -17.56 13.19
C LEU A 386 13.55 -18.94 13.65
N ASP A 387 14.62 -18.95 14.44
CA ASP A 387 15.11 -20.15 15.13
C ASP A 387 14.17 -20.50 16.29
N LEU A 388 13.09 -21.16 15.93
CA LEU A 388 12.06 -21.68 16.81
C LEU A 388 11.97 -23.19 16.59
N ASN A 389 11.50 -23.93 17.59
CA ASN A 389 11.15 -25.32 17.34
C ASN A 389 10.00 -25.40 16.32
N GLU A 390 9.83 -26.54 15.64
CA GLU A 390 8.82 -26.66 14.57
C GLU A 390 7.40 -26.35 15.07
N LYS A 391 7.06 -26.69 16.32
CA LYS A 391 5.75 -26.37 16.90
C LYS A 391 5.54 -24.85 17.06
N ASP A 392 6.56 -24.14 17.51
CA ASP A 392 6.52 -22.69 17.68
C ASP A 392 6.46 -21.96 16.33
N LYS A 393 7.07 -22.52 15.27
CA LYS A 393 6.91 -22.02 13.90
C LYS A 393 5.47 -22.20 13.40
N GLU A 394 4.88 -23.36 13.64
CA GLU A 394 3.47 -23.62 13.29
C GLU A 394 2.52 -22.66 14.00
N ILE A 395 2.76 -22.41 15.30
CA ILE A 395 2.01 -21.44 16.10
C ILE A 395 2.15 -20.03 15.49
N ALA A 396 3.38 -19.59 15.20
CA ALA A 396 3.61 -18.26 14.63
C ALA A 396 2.86 -18.05 13.30
N LEU A 397 2.83 -19.06 12.42
CA LEU A 397 2.11 -18.99 11.14
C LEU A 397 0.59 -19.03 11.32
N SER A 398 0.10 -19.73 12.34
CA SER A 398 -1.34 -19.89 12.57
C SER A 398 -2.04 -18.57 12.86
N TYR A 399 -1.34 -17.62 13.50
CA TYR A 399 -1.91 -16.36 13.98
C TYR A 399 -1.52 -15.13 13.16
N HIS A 400 -1.13 -15.29 11.90
CA HIS A 400 -0.90 -14.16 11.00
C HIS A 400 -2.13 -13.24 10.91
N SER A 401 -1.90 -11.93 10.81
CA SER A 401 -2.97 -10.92 10.86
C SER A 401 -4.01 -11.09 9.75
N GLU A 402 -3.63 -11.65 8.60
CA GLU A 402 -4.56 -12.00 7.52
C GLU A 402 -5.57 -13.06 7.97
N LYS A 403 -5.13 -14.06 8.74
CA LYS A 403 -5.99 -15.16 9.22
C LYS A 403 -6.93 -14.67 10.31
N LEU A 404 -6.45 -13.81 11.21
CA LEU A 404 -7.28 -13.10 12.19
C LEU A 404 -8.37 -12.25 11.52
N ALA A 405 -7.99 -11.49 10.49
CA ALA A 405 -8.93 -10.69 9.70
C ALA A 405 -10.00 -11.55 9.02
N ILE A 406 -9.64 -12.71 8.46
CA ILE A 406 -10.60 -13.66 7.88
C ILE A 406 -11.56 -14.20 8.94
N ALA A 407 -11.04 -14.64 10.09
CA ALA A 407 -11.84 -15.14 11.20
C ALA A 407 -12.88 -14.11 11.66
N PHE A 408 -12.44 -12.86 11.88
CA PHE A 408 -13.33 -11.75 12.21
C PHE A 408 -14.40 -11.54 11.12
N CYS A 409 -14.03 -11.49 9.84
CA CYS A 409 -15.00 -11.30 8.78
C CYS A 409 -16.01 -12.45 8.70
N LEU A 410 -15.60 -13.70 8.84
CA LEU A 410 -16.50 -14.86 8.83
C LEU A 410 -17.49 -14.83 10.01
N MET A 411 -17.10 -14.28 11.15
CA MET A 411 -17.99 -14.08 12.29
C MET A 411 -19.01 -12.96 12.07
N LYS A 412 -18.56 -11.85 11.47
CA LYS A 412 -19.36 -10.60 11.39
C LYS A 412 -20.21 -10.48 10.13
N THR A 413 -19.94 -11.26 9.09
CA THR A 413 -20.59 -11.10 7.80
C THR A 413 -21.39 -12.34 7.39
N ARG A 414 -22.53 -12.13 6.72
CA ARG A 414 -23.42 -13.21 6.27
C ARG A 414 -22.72 -14.14 5.27
N PRO A 415 -23.06 -15.45 5.20
CA PRO A 415 -22.62 -16.34 4.11
C PRO A 415 -22.84 -15.71 2.71
N GLY A 416 -21.96 -16.01 1.75
CA GLY A 416 -21.86 -15.30 0.45
C GLY A 416 -21.13 -13.93 0.38
N THR A 417 -21.14 -13.06 1.40
CA THR A 417 -20.48 -11.73 1.34
C THR A 417 -18.94 -11.79 1.11
N PRO A 418 -18.37 -11.22 0.03
CA PRO A 418 -16.91 -11.27 -0.17
C PRO A 418 -16.11 -10.63 0.97
N VAL A 419 -15.03 -11.30 1.41
CA VAL A 419 -14.08 -10.80 2.41
C VAL A 419 -13.03 -9.95 1.69
N ARG A 420 -12.81 -8.70 2.13
CA ARG A 420 -11.80 -7.80 1.54
C ARG A 420 -10.76 -7.44 2.59
N ILE A 421 -9.51 -7.75 2.30
CA ILE A 421 -8.38 -7.54 3.21
C ILE A 421 -7.34 -6.68 2.50
N ILE A 422 -6.86 -5.66 3.19
CA ILE A 422 -5.68 -4.92 2.80
C ILE A 422 -4.53 -5.33 3.70
N LYS A 423 -3.38 -5.68 3.12
CA LYS A 423 -2.16 -6.00 3.85
C LYS A 423 -1.11 -4.93 3.57
N ASN A 424 -0.42 -4.47 4.61
CA ASN A 424 0.68 -3.51 4.49
C ASN A 424 1.97 -4.13 3.92
N LEU A 425 2.13 -5.44 4.06
CA LEU A 425 3.24 -6.24 3.56
C LEU A 425 2.78 -7.17 2.43
N ARG A 426 3.73 -7.81 1.75
CA ARG A 426 3.45 -8.94 0.86
C ARG A 426 2.96 -10.13 1.69
N ILE A 427 1.91 -10.80 1.24
CA ILE A 427 1.41 -12.02 1.88
C ILE A 427 2.49 -13.12 1.83
N CYS A 428 2.52 -14.05 2.78
CA CYS A 428 3.46 -15.18 2.75
C CYS A 428 2.87 -16.38 1.98
N GLY A 429 3.73 -17.34 1.59
CA GLY A 429 3.31 -18.52 0.83
C GLY A 429 2.24 -19.34 1.55
N ASP A 430 2.42 -19.50 2.87
CA ASP A 430 1.48 -20.21 3.74
C ASP A 430 0.10 -19.51 3.79
N CYS A 431 0.06 -18.19 4.00
CA CYS A 431 -1.20 -17.44 4.03
C CYS A 431 -1.92 -17.49 2.67
N HIS A 432 -1.18 -17.42 1.57
CA HIS A 432 -1.74 -17.56 0.22
C HIS A 432 -2.39 -18.95 0.03
N LEU A 433 -1.74 -20.03 0.49
CA LEU A 433 -2.31 -21.38 0.46
C LEU A 433 -3.56 -21.49 1.34
N VAL A 434 -3.50 -20.98 2.58
CA VAL A 434 -4.63 -20.98 3.51
C VAL A 434 -5.82 -20.24 2.93
N MET A 435 -5.64 -19.08 2.31
CA MET A 435 -6.72 -18.33 1.66
C MET A 435 -7.37 -19.10 0.51
N LYS A 436 -6.56 -19.79 -0.33
CA LYS A 436 -7.11 -20.70 -1.35
C LYS A 436 -8.01 -21.75 -0.69
N MET A 437 -7.52 -22.46 0.33
CA MET A 437 -8.29 -23.50 1.00
C MET A 437 -9.55 -22.97 1.70
N ILE A 438 -9.47 -21.85 2.41
CA ILE A 438 -10.63 -21.22 3.05
C ILE A 438 -11.67 -20.84 2.00
N SER A 439 -11.26 -20.27 0.85
CA SER A 439 -12.22 -19.88 -0.20
C SER A 439 -13.08 -21.04 -0.69
N LYS A 440 -12.50 -22.25 -0.74
CA LYS A 440 -13.17 -23.50 -1.10
C LYS A 440 -14.03 -24.04 0.04
N LEU A 441 -13.45 -24.20 1.23
CA LEU A 441 -14.11 -24.85 2.37
C LEU A 441 -15.28 -24.06 2.94
N PHE A 442 -15.19 -22.73 2.92
CA PHE A 442 -16.23 -21.84 3.45
C PHE A 442 -17.09 -21.22 2.35
N SER A 443 -16.88 -21.62 1.08
CA SER A 443 -17.56 -21.07 -0.10
C SER A 443 -17.58 -19.54 -0.09
N ARG A 444 -16.39 -18.97 0.10
CA ARG A 444 -16.19 -17.55 0.38
C ARG A 444 -15.22 -16.95 -0.60
N GLU A 445 -15.65 -15.94 -1.35
CA GLU A 445 -14.69 -15.12 -2.07
C GLU A 445 -13.85 -14.31 -1.08
N ILE A 446 -12.53 -14.40 -1.21
CA ILE A 446 -11.58 -13.60 -0.44
C ILE A 446 -10.78 -12.77 -1.43
N VAL A 447 -10.74 -11.47 -1.22
CA VAL A 447 -9.99 -10.50 -2.01
C VAL A 447 -8.94 -9.89 -1.11
N VAL A 448 -7.67 -10.10 -1.41
CA VAL A 448 -6.56 -9.54 -0.64
C VAL A 448 -5.74 -8.63 -1.52
N ARG A 449 -5.59 -7.38 -1.12
CA ARG A 449 -4.59 -6.47 -1.69
C ARG A 449 -3.35 -6.49 -0.81
N ASP A 450 -2.25 -6.98 -1.34
CA ASP A 450 -0.95 -6.82 -0.70
C ASP A 450 -0.27 -5.53 -1.17
N CYS A 451 1.01 -5.32 -0.82
CA CYS A 451 1.73 -4.13 -1.23
C CYS A 451 1.98 -4.02 -2.76
N ASN A 452 1.73 -5.08 -3.52
CA ASN A 452 2.04 -5.19 -4.94
C ASN A 452 0.81 -5.34 -5.83
N ARG A 453 -0.16 -6.18 -5.44
CA ARG A 453 -1.29 -6.59 -6.31
C ARG A 453 -2.50 -7.07 -5.51
N PHE A 454 -3.59 -7.29 -6.24
CA PHE A 454 -4.73 -8.06 -5.77
C PHE A 454 -4.56 -9.55 -6.01
N HIS A 455 -5.02 -10.31 -5.03
CA HIS A 455 -5.21 -11.75 -5.04
C HIS A 455 -6.71 -12.01 -4.85
N HIS A 456 -7.35 -12.60 -5.85
CA HIS A 456 -8.75 -13.00 -5.77
C HIS A 456 -8.80 -14.51 -5.59
N PHE A 457 -9.17 -14.94 -4.38
CA PHE A 457 -9.32 -16.34 -4.02
C PHE A 457 -10.76 -16.79 -4.21
N ARG A 458 -10.96 -17.77 -5.10
CA ARG A 458 -12.27 -18.36 -5.40
C ARG A 458 -12.09 -19.86 -5.63
N ASP A 459 -12.90 -20.65 -4.93
CA ASP A 459 -13.00 -22.11 -5.09
C ASP A 459 -11.65 -22.86 -5.04
N GLY A 460 -10.70 -22.40 -4.21
CA GLY A 460 -9.39 -23.04 -4.08
C GLY A 460 -8.33 -22.53 -5.05
N SER A 461 -8.65 -21.54 -5.88
CA SER A 461 -7.74 -20.93 -6.84
C SER A 461 -7.49 -19.46 -6.52
N CYS A 462 -6.38 -18.91 -7.01
CA CYS A 462 -6.08 -17.48 -6.93
C CYS A 462 -5.89 -16.89 -8.35
N SER A 463 -6.33 -15.65 -8.55
CA SER A 463 -6.14 -14.91 -9.81
C SER A 463 -4.67 -14.78 -10.24
N CYS A 464 -3.71 -14.89 -9.32
CA CYS A 464 -2.28 -14.82 -9.62
C CYS A 464 -1.71 -16.11 -10.25
N ARG A 465 -2.45 -17.23 -10.24
CA ARG A 465 -1.98 -18.54 -10.73
C ARG A 465 -0.67 -19.00 -10.08
N ASP A 466 -0.48 -18.68 -8.80
CA ASP A 466 0.73 -18.97 -8.02
C ASP A 466 2.01 -18.30 -8.56
N PHE A 467 1.86 -17.26 -9.40
CA PHE A 467 2.94 -16.40 -9.86
C PHE A 467 2.77 -14.98 -9.28
N TRP A 468 3.40 -14.71 -8.13
CA TRP A 468 3.21 -13.46 -7.40
C TRP A 468 4.37 -13.08 -6.50
#